data_AF-A0A358DVC6-F1
#
_entry.id   AF-A0A358DVC6-F1
#
_cell.length_a   1.000
_cell.length_b   1.000
_cell.length_c   1.000
_cell.angle_alpha   90.00
_cell.angle_beta   90.00
_cell.angle_gamma   90.00
#
_symmetry.space_group_name_H-M   'P 1'
#
loop_
_entity.id
_entity.type
_entity.pdbx_description
1 polymer ?
#
loop_
_entity_poly.entity_id
_entity_poly.type
_entity_poly.pdbx_seq_one_letter_code
_entity_poly.pdbx_strand_id
1 'polypeptide(L)'
;THIVLAPSFTRAEGFEYDCEVTLSVTVGASLTVTLATKNTGVVPFEYNCALHTYFQVDHIQKTALTGIAGQYKDKTQNWAVKETPSPYTFHQETDRIHLAAIAETYIEVEGNDFTQVSSQGNDSLVVWNPWQGAASISDMDAFGYKHMVCVESAITGGKTLAPQAEHTLIQRVSPK
;
A
#
# COMPACT_ATOMS: atom_id res chain seq x y z
N THR A 1 -16.16 14.95 4.65
CA THR A 1 -15.04 15.88 4.89
C THR A 1 -13.99 15.70 3.82
N HIS A 2 -13.36 16.78 3.35
CA HIS A 2 -12.28 16.74 2.37
C HIS A 2 -11.11 17.59 2.86
N ILE A 3 -9.90 17.02 2.84
CA ILE A 3 -8.66 17.66 3.31
C ILE A 3 -7.61 17.48 2.21
N VAL A 4 -6.83 18.53 1.95
CA VAL A 4 -5.71 18.50 1.01
C VAL A 4 -4.45 18.91 1.76
N LEU A 5 -3.41 18.09 1.67
CA LEU A 5 -2.11 18.32 2.28
C LEU A 5 -1.05 18.38 1.17
N ALA A 6 -0.12 19.31 1.30
CA ALA A 6 1.06 19.42 0.44
C ALA A 6 2.28 19.75 1.31
N PRO A 7 3.45 19.14 1.05
CA PRO A 7 4.67 19.50 1.76
C PRO A 7 5.13 20.89 1.33
N SER A 8 5.84 21.60 2.21
CA SER A 8 6.42 22.91 1.90
C SER A 8 7.65 22.83 0.98
N PHE A 9 8.27 21.66 0.87
CA PHE A 9 9.37 21.35 -0.04
C PHE A 9 9.35 19.87 -0.41
N THR A 10 9.85 19.53 -1.59
CA THR A 10 9.93 18.15 -2.11
C THR A 10 11.35 17.69 -2.41
N ARG A 11 12.32 18.61 -2.37
CA ARG A 11 13.74 18.33 -2.60
C ARG A 11 14.44 17.97 -1.29
N ALA A 12 15.31 16.97 -1.35
CA ALA A 12 16.18 16.57 -0.26
C ALA A 12 17.40 15.83 -0.82
N GLU A 13 18.41 15.59 0.04
CA GLU A 13 19.54 14.75 -0.34
C GLU A 13 19.06 13.39 -0.87
N GLY A 14 19.46 13.03 -2.09
CA GLY A 14 19.01 11.83 -2.79
C GLY A 14 17.76 12.00 -3.65
N PHE A 15 17.06 13.15 -3.58
CA PHE A 15 15.95 13.51 -4.46
C PHE A 15 16.00 15.01 -4.81
N GLU A 16 16.64 15.33 -5.94
CA GLU A 16 16.94 16.71 -6.36
C GLU A 16 16.04 17.24 -7.48
N TYR A 17 14.89 16.60 -7.69
CA TYR A 17 13.95 16.95 -8.77
C TYR A 17 12.88 17.93 -8.28
N ASP A 18 12.48 18.84 -9.17
CA ASP A 18 11.37 19.75 -8.90
C ASP A 18 10.03 19.04 -9.15
N CYS A 19 9.27 18.82 -8.08
CA CYS A 19 7.95 18.22 -8.16
C CYS A 19 6.98 18.84 -7.16
N GLU A 20 5.69 18.75 -7.48
CA GLU A 20 4.59 19.00 -6.55
C GLU A 20 4.00 17.65 -6.11
N VAL A 21 3.71 17.53 -4.82
CA VAL A 21 3.05 16.36 -4.25
C VAL A 21 1.84 16.81 -3.46
N THR A 22 0.69 16.21 -3.72
CA THR A 22 -0.56 16.52 -3.02
C THR A 22 -1.22 15.26 -2.51
N LEU A 23 -1.55 15.21 -1.22
CA LEU A 23 -2.35 14.17 -0.59
C LEU A 23 -3.76 14.70 -0.34
N SER A 24 -4.75 14.19 -1.07
CA SER A 24 -6.16 14.50 -0.87
C SER A 24 -6.84 13.36 -0.11
N VAL A 25 -7.51 13.67 1.00
CA VAL A 25 -8.22 12.73 1.85
C VAL A 25 -9.70 13.11 1.89
N THR A 26 -10.55 12.20 1.41
CA THR A 26 -12.01 12.36 1.42
C THR A 26 -12.62 11.32 2.34
N VAL A 27 -13.31 11.78 3.38
CA VAL A 27 -14.00 10.95 4.38
C VAL A 27 -15.51 11.07 4.18
N GLY A 28 -16.16 9.94 3.93
CA GLY A 28 -17.61 9.79 3.85
C GLY A 28 -18.03 8.37 4.25
N ALA A 29 -18.99 7.77 3.55
CA ALA A 29 -19.33 6.34 3.72
C ALA A 29 -18.16 5.40 3.40
N SER A 30 -17.17 5.90 2.67
CA SER A 30 -15.86 5.30 2.43
C SER A 30 -14.78 6.35 2.68
N LEU A 31 -13.56 5.90 2.94
CA LEU A 31 -12.36 6.74 2.92
C LEU A 31 -11.72 6.66 1.53
N THR A 32 -11.35 7.79 0.93
CA THR A 32 -10.55 7.82 -0.30
C THR A 32 -9.32 8.67 -0.07
N VAL A 33 -8.16 8.11 -0.37
CA VAL A 33 -6.86 8.76 -0.28
C VAL A 33 -6.27 8.81 -1.69
N THR A 34 -5.89 9.99 -2.12
CA THR A 34 -5.36 10.27 -3.46
C THR A 34 -4.03 10.98 -3.30
N LEU A 35 -2.95 10.36 -3.77
CA LEU A 35 -1.61 10.93 -3.81
C LEU A 35 -1.27 11.28 -5.25
N ALA A 36 -1.17 12.57 -5.56
CA ALA A 36 -0.76 13.08 -6.86
C ALA A 36 0.69 13.57 -6.80
N THR A 37 1.50 13.12 -7.77
CA THR A 37 2.88 13.59 -7.97
C THR A 37 2.99 14.17 -9.37
N LYS A 38 3.38 15.44 -9.46
CA LYS A 38 3.58 16.16 -10.72
C LYS A 38 5.01 16.61 -10.85
N ASN A 39 5.63 16.31 -12.00
CA ASN A 39 6.94 16.85 -12.33
C ASN A 39 6.80 18.31 -12.77
N THR A 40 7.28 19.26 -11.96
CA THR A 40 7.25 20.69 -12.30
C THR A 40 8.56 21.19 -12.89
N GLY A 41 9.60 20.35 -12.89
CA GLY A 41 10.90 20.64 -13.47
C GLY A 41 10.94 20.52 -14.99
N VAL A 42 12.18 20.48 -15.51
CA VAL A 42 12.50 20.46 -16.95
C VAL A 42 13.18 19.18 -17.41
N VAL A 43 13.41 18.23 -16.50
CA VAL A 43 13.99 16.91 -16.79
C VAL A 43 13.06 15.81 -16.26
N PRO A 44 13.01 14.63 -16.90
CA PRO A 44 12.25 13.50 -16.36
C PRO A 44 12.90 12.97 -15.08
N PHE A 45 12.08 12.38 -14.21
CA PHE A 45 12.57 11.62 -13.05
C PHE A 45 11.76 10.34 -12.84
N GLU A 46 12.38 9.36 -12.20
CA GLU A 46 11.74 8.12 -11.78
C GLU A 46 11.52 8.12 -10.27
N TYR A 47 10.39 7.60 -9.81
CA TYR A 47 10.07 7.48 -8.39
C TYR A 47 9.28 6.21 -8.09
N ASN A 48 9.33 5.81 -6.82
CA ASN A 48 8.45 4.81 -6.21
C ASN A 48 7.54 5.51 -5.21
N CYS A 49 6.36 4.96 -4.96
CA CYS A 49 5.45 5.48 -3.93
C CYS A 49 4.51 4.40 -3.43
N ALA A 50 3.99 4.56 -2.22
CA ALA A 50 2.95 3.68 -1.69
C ALA A 50 1.99 4.46 -0.79
N LEU A 51 0.75 3.99 -0.74
CA LEU A 51 -0.19 4.27 0.34
C LEU A 51 -0.08 3.10 1.32
N HIS A 52 0.77 3.24 2.33
CA HIS A 52 1.15 2.17 3.26
C HIS A 52 0.08 1.96 4.35
N THR A 53 -1.11 1.53 3.93
CA THR A 53 -2.31 1.54 4.77
C THR A 53 -2.38 0.34 5.70
N TYR A 54 -2.47 0.64 7.00
CA TYR A 54 -2.67 -0.33 8.08
C TYR A 54 -4.17 -0.51 8.32
N PHE A 55 -4.68 -1.73 8.15
CA PHE A 55 -6.06 -2.07 8.48
C PHE A 55 -6.13 -2.74 9.83
N GLN A 56 -6.98 -2.22 10.71
CA GLN A 56 -7.34 -2.86 11.97
C GLN A 56 -8.13 -4.15 11.67
N VAL A 57 -7.72 -5.26 12.28
CA VAL A 57 -8.46 -6.53 12.29
C VAL A 57 -8.52 -7.06 13.72
N ASP A 58 -9.54 -7.85 14.05
CA ASP A 58 -9.67 -8.39 15.41
C ASP A 58 -8.59 -9.43 15.71
N HIS A 59 -8.27 -10.29 14.75
CA HIS A 59 -7.25 -11.32 14.93
C HIS A 59 -6.67 -11.78 13.58
N ILE A 60 -5.40 -11.48 13.32
CA ILE A 60 -4.72 -11.75 12.04
C ILE A 60 -4.81 -13.23 11.57
N GLN A 61 -4.82 -14.20 12.50
CA GLN A 61 -4.99 -15.62 12.14
C GLN A 61 -6.40 -15.99 11.65
N LYS A 62 -7.38 -15.13 11.87
CA LYS A 62 -8.77 -15.27 11.38
C LYS A 62 -9.04 -14.36 10.17
N THR A 63 -8.01 -13.69 9.68
CA THR A 63 -8.07 -12.79 8.54
C THR A 63 -7.63 -13.52 7.28
N ALA A 64 -8.35 -13.29 6.19
CA ALA A 64 -7.94 -13.70 4.85
C ALA A 64 -8.01 -12.53 3.88
N LEU A 65 -7.26 -12.61 2.79
CA LEU A 65 -7.37 -11.68 1.67
C LEU A 65 -7.92 -12.40 0.42
N THR A 66 -8.81 -11.74 -0.30
CA THR A 66 -9.30 -12.21 -1.61
C THR A 66 -9.22 -11.08 -2.65
N GLY A 67 -9.39 -11.41 -3.93
CA GLY A 67 -9.22 -10.47 -5.05
C GLY A 67 -7.77 -10.29 -5.53
N ILE A 68 -6.80 -10.91 -4.86
CA ILE A 68 -5.38 -10.87 -5.25
C ILE A 68 -5.04 -12.13 -6.07
N ALA A 69 -4.32 -11.95 -7.18
CA ALA A 69 -3.89 -13.04 -8.05
C ALA A 69 -2.53 -12.74 -8.70
N GLY A 70 -1.92 -13.78 -9.28
CA GLY A 70 -0.62 -13.69 -9.95
C GLY A 70 0.56 -13.90 -9.01
N GLN A 71 1.71 -13.38 -9.41
CA GLN A 71 2.98 -13.61 -8.71
C GLN A 71 3.32 -12.50 -7.73
N TYR A 72 3.99 -12.87 -6.64
CA TYR A 72 4.62 -11.94 -5.71
C TYR A 72 6.10 -12.25 -5.48
N LYS A 73 6.85 -11.22 -5.09
CA LYS A 73 8.19 -11.34 -4.48
C LYS A 73 8.06 -11.36 -2.96
N ASP A 74 8.69 -12.33 -2.31
CA ASP A 74 8.66 -12.52 -0.86
C ASP A 74 9.95 -12.01 -0.21
N LYS A 75 9.91 -10.85 0.48
CA LYS A 75 11.12 -10.30 1.11
C LYS A 75 11.63 -11.17 2.25
N THR A 76 10.73 -11.93 2.90
CA THR A 76 11.08 -12.85 3.99
C THR A 76 11.79 -14.12 3.49
N GLN A 77 11.74 -14.38 2.17
CA GLN A 77 12.32 -15.56 1.55
C GLN A 77 13.29 -15.19 0.44
N ASN A 78 14.21 -14.26 0.75
CA ASN A 78 15.28 -13.84 -0.16
C ASN A 78 14.75 -13.43 -1.54
N TRP A 79 13.65 -12.68 -1.57
CA TRP A 79 13.01 -12.17 -2.79
C TRP A 79 12.52 -13.24 -3.76
N ALA A 80 12.24 -14.46 -3.27
CA ALA A 80 11.69 -15.54 -4.08
C ALA A 80 10.38 -15.11 -4.77
N VAL A 81 10.25 -15.46 -6.05
CA VAL A 81 9.01 -15.27 -6.82
C VAL A 81 8.11 -16.48 -6.64
N LYS A 82 6.86 -16.25 -6.26
CA LYS A 82 5.88 -17.31 -5.96
C LYS A 82 4.50 -16.92 -6.45
N GLU A 83 3.64 -17.92 -6.63
CA GLU A 83 2.23 -17.71 -6.91
C GLU A 83 1.47 -17.31 -5.64
N THR A 84 0.51 -16.40 -5.78
CA THR A 84 -0.39 -15.96 -4.71
C THR A 84 -1.03 -17.16 -4.00
N PRO A 85 -0.95 -17.26 -2.66
CA PRO A 85 -1.56 -18.37 -1.94
C PRO A 85 -3.08 -18.32 -2.02
N SER A 86 -3.71 -19.49 -2.09
CA SER A 86 -5.15 -19.67 -2.01
C SER A 86 -5.46 -20.82 -1.05
N PRO A 87 -6.03 -20.57 0.14
CA PRO A 87 -6.45 -19.26 0.66
C PRO A 87 -5.27 -18.34 1.03
N TYR A 88 -5.48 -17.02 1.01
CA TYR A 88 -4.48 -16.05 1.44
C TYR A 88 -4.62 -15.78 2.94
N THR A 89 -4.01 -16.62 3.76
CA THR A 89 -4.02 -16.50 5.24
C THR A 89 -2.64 -16.20 5.81
N PHE A 90 -2.62 -15.84 7.10
CA PHE A 90 -1.42 -15.39 7.81
C PHE A 90 -1.10 -16.29 9.00
N HIS A 91 0.08 -16.94 8.95
CA HIS A 91 0.57 -17.83 10.02
C HIS A 91 2.03 -17.54 10.42
N GLN A 92 2.63 -16.52 9.81
CA GLN A 92 4.02 -16.14 9.95
C GLN A 92 4.21 -14.72 9.42
N GLU A 93 5.42 -14.18 9.58
CA GLU A 93 5.82 -12.92 8.97
C GLU A 93 5.51 -12.92 7.47
N THR A 94 4.90 -11.84 7.01
CA THR A 94 4.52 -11.65 5.61
C THR A 94 5.03 -10.30 5.16
N ASP A 95 5.84 -10.30 4.10
CA ASP A 95 6.26 -9.08 3.40
C ASP A 95 6.33 -9.42 1.91
N ARG A 96 5.22 -9.17 1.21
CA ARG A 96 4.99 -9.65 -0.16
C ARG A 96 4.65 -8.49 -1.08
N ILE A 97 5.36 -8.38 -2.19
CA ILE A 97 5.07 -7.43 -3.27
C ILE A 97 4.44 -8.21 -4.42
N HIS A 98 3.13 -8.05 -4.62
CA HIS A 98 2.43 -8.55 -5.81
C HIS A 98 2.82 -7.71 -7.02
N LEU A 99 3.27 -8.38 -8.08
CA LEU A 99 3.96 -7.76 -9.22
C LEU A 99 3.01 -7.20 -10.28
N ALA A 100 1.70 -7.32 -10.06
CA ALA A 100 0.68 -6.80 -10.94
C ALA A 100 -0.18 -5.76 -10.21
N ALA A 101 -0.75 -4.84 -10.98
CA ALA A 101 -1.76 -3.92 -10.49
C ALA A 101 -2.99 -4.72 -10.04
N ILE A 102 -3.31 -4.66 -8.75
CA ILE A 102 -4.53 -5.23 -8.17
C ILE A 102 -5.51 -4.09 -7.93
N ALA A 103 -6.65 -4.13 -8.62
CA ALA A 103 -7.66 -3.08 -8.55
C ALA A 103 -8.57 -3.21 -7.32
N GLU A 104 -8.88 -4.44 -6.89
CA GLU A 104 -9.77 -4.70 -5.77
C GLU A 104 -9.18 -5.81 -4.89
N THR A 105 -9.18 -5.57 -3.58
CA THR A 105 -8.79 -6.54 -2.56
C THR A 105 -9.83 -6.51 -1.46
N TYR A 106 -10.22 -7.68 -0.97
CA TYR A 106 -11.18 -7.81 0.12
C TYR A 106 -10.45 -8.39 1.33
N ILE A 107 -10.66 -7.75 2.47
CA ILE A 107 -10.24 -8.24 3.78
C ILE A 107 -11.44 -8.97 4.34
N GLU A 108 -11.27 -10.26 4.63
CA GLU A 108 -12.27 -11.11 5.25
C GLU A 108 -11.88 -11.39 6.71
N VAL A 109 -12.86 -11.43 7.61
CA VAL A 109 -12.69 -11.82 9.02
C VAL A 109 -13.67 -12.93 9.32
N GLU A 110 -13.16 -14.08 9.77
CA GLU A 110 -13.97 -15.28 10.05
C GLU A 110 -14.83 -15.73 8.84
N GLY A 111 -14.34 -15.49 7.62
CA GLY A 111 -15.01 -15.87 6.37
C GLY A 111 -16.11 -14.90 5.91
N ASN A 112 -16.23 -13.73 6.53
CA ASN A 112 -17.16 -12.67 6.11
C ASN A 112 -16.37 -11.48 5.56
N ASP A 113 -16.87 -10.87 4.48
CA ASP A 113 -16.36 -9.61 3.96
C ASP A 113 -16.37 -8.54 5.06
N PHE A 114 -15.21 -7.98 5.36
CA PHE A 114 -15.03 -6.98 6.41
C PHE A 114 -14.68 -5.60 5.85
N THR A 115 -13.78 -5.54 4.87
CA THR A 115 -13.39 -4.29 4.23
C THR A 115 -13.03 -4.52 2.77
N GLN A 116 -13.55 -3.68 1.89
CA GLN A 116 -13.12 -3.61 0.49
C GLN A 116 -12.08 -2.50 0.31
N VAL A 117 -10.99 -2.84 -0.36
CA VAL A 117 -9.87 -1.95 -0.69
C VAL A 117 -9.74 -1.88 -2.21
N SER A 118 -10.12 -0.74 -2.76
CA SER A 118 -9.97 -0.44 -4.18
C SER A 118 -8.71 0.39 -4.41
N SER A 119 -7.93 0.06 -5.46
CA SER A 119 -6.68 0.72 -5.81
C SER A 119 -6.66 1.14 -7.27
N GLN A 120 -6.10 2.31 -7.56
CA GLN A 120 -5.94 2.82 -8.92
C GLN A 120 -4.58 3.53 -9.07
N GLY A 121 -3.95 3.37 -10.22
CA GLY A 121 -2.64 3.95 -10.52
C GLY A 121 -1.46 3.16 -9.94
N ASN A 122 -1.71 2.08 -9.21
CA ASN A 122 -0.66 1.18 -8.73
C ASN A 122 -0.13 0.27 -9.86
N ASP A 123 1.13 -0.12 -9.74
CA ASP A 123 1.73 -1.22 -10.52
C ASP A 123 1.84 -2.51 -9.72
N SER A 124 1.64 -2.41 -8.40
CA SER A 124 1.85 -3.47 -7.42
C SER A 124 0.92 -3.32 -6.23
N LEU A 125 0.83 -4.37 -5.43
CA LEU A 125 0.16 -4.37 -4.13
C LEU A 125 1.11 -4.97 -3.10
N VAL A 126 1.37 -4.26 -2.01
CA VAL A 126 2.17 -4.81 -0.91
C VAL A 126 1.25 -5.33 0.17
N VAL A 127 1.54 -6.54 0.67
CA VAL A 127 0.88 -7.12 1.83
C VAL A 127 1.93 -7.35 2.90
N TRP A 128 1.72 -6.76 4.08
CA TRP A 128 2.67 -6.84 5.17
C TRP A 128 2.02 -7.13 6.53
N ASN A 129 2.66 -8.00 7.30
CA ASN A 129 2.44 -8.21 8.72
C ASN A 129 3.78 -8.63 9.35
N PRO A 130 4.31 -7.89 10.33
CA PRO A 130 5.64 -8.12 10.90
C PRO A 130 5.71 -9.37 11.79
N TRP A 131 4.57 -9.95 12.17
CA TRP A 131 4.50 -11.07 13.11
C TRP A 131 5.28 -10.75 14.40
N GLN A 132 6.02 -11.70 14.98
CA GLN A 132 6.84 -11.42 16.18
C GLN A 132 7.94 -10.37 15.95
N GLY A 133 8.27 -10.03 14.71
CA GLY A 133 9.17 -8.93 14.39
C GLY A 133 8.69 -7.57 14.91
N ALA A 134 7.38 -7.43 15.22
CA ALA A 134 6.82 -6.24 15.85
C ALA A 134 7.54 -5.83 17.14
N ALA A 135 8.06 -6.78 17.92
CA ALA A 135 8.79 -6.50 19.17
C ALA A 135 10.09 -5.71 18.95
N SER A 136 10.61 -5.68 17.71
CA SER A 136 11.80 -4.94 17.33
C SER A 136 11.50 -3.56 16.74
N ILE A 137 10.22 -3.21 16.53
CA ILE A 137 9.78 -1.94 15.96
C ILE A 137 9.49 -0.98 17.12
N SER A 138 10.30 0.08 17.27
CA SER A 138 10.33 0.94 18.47
C SER A 138 9.00 1.62 18.80
N ASP A 139 8.17 1.87 17.79
CA ASP A 139 6.89 2.57 17.88
C ASP A 139 5.69 1.63 17.70
N MET A 140 5.90 0.30 17.80
CA MET A 140 4.85 -0.70 17.69
C MET A 140 4.76 -1.55 18.97
N ASP A 141 3.53 -1.87 19.38
CA ASP A 141 3.31 -2.86 20.43
C ASP A 141 3.78 -4.26 19.97
N ALA A 142 4.50 -4.98 20.83
CA ALA A 142 5.07 -6.30 20.50
C ALA A 142 4.02 -7.35 20.08
N PHE A 143 2.76 -7.16 20.47
CA PHE A 143 1.62 -7.99 20.06
C PHE A 143 0.66 -7.26 19.10
N GLY A 144 0.93 -6.00 18.76
CA GLY A 144 0.11 -5.20 17.84
C GLY A 144 -0.07 -5.85 16.47
N TYR A 145 0.89 -6.67 16.02
CA TYR A 145 0.80 -7.42 14.77
C TYR A 145 -0.44 -8.33 14.71
N LYS A 146 -0.98 -8.73 15.86
CA LYS A 146 -2.18 -9.59 15.92
C LYS A 146 -3.43 -8.86 15.44
N HIS A 147 -3.41 -7.54 15.43
CA HIS A 147 -4.59 -6.69 15.20
C HIS A 147 -4.46 -5.83 13.94
N MET A 148 -3.51 -6.15 13.05
CA MET A 148 -3.29 -5.38 11.84
C MET A 148 -2.92 -6.25 10.64
N VAL A 149 -3.25 -5.75 9.45
CA VAL A 149 -2.67 -6.19 8.18
C VAL A 149 -2.46 -4.95 7.31
N CYS A 150 -1.31 -4.84 6.66
CA CYS A 150 -1.10 -3.82 5.64
C CYS A 150 -1.55 -4.35 4.28
N VAL A 151 -2.35 -3.54 3.57
CA VAL A 151 -2.72 -3.74 2.17
C VAL A 151 -2.46 -2.42 1.46
N GLU A 152 -1.37 -2.37 0.72
CA GLU A 152 -0.79 -1.11 0.26
C GLU A 152 -0.89 -1.00 -1.26
N SER A 153 -1.57 0.05 -1.72
CA SER A 153 -1.51 0.46 -3.12
C SER A 153 -0.12 1.04 -3.39
N ALA A 154 0.63 0.50 -4.37
CA ALA A 154 2.04 0.86 -4.54
C ALA A 154 2.51 0.95 -5.99
N ILE A 155 3.60 1.69 -6.16
CA ILE A 155 4.47 1.72 -7.32
C ILE A 155 5.84 1.21 -6.84
N THR A 156 6.17 -0.02 -7.18
CA THR A 156 7.45 -0.65 -6.80
C THR A 156 8.35 -0.94 -8.00
N GLY A 157 7.82 -0.86 -9.22
CA GLY A 157 8.58 -1.06 -10.46
C GLY A 157 9.23 0.21 -11.02
N GLY A 158 9.05 1.35 -10.36
CA GLY A 158 9.49 2.66 -10.86
C GLY A 158 8.47 3.31 -11.79
N LYS A 159 8.16 4.59 -11.55
CA LYS A 159 7.34 5.42 -12.44
C LYS A 159 8.16 6.60 -12.94
N THR A 160 8.38 6.67 -14.25
CA THR A 160 8.98 7.85 -14.87
C THR A 160 7.92 8.91 -15.15
N LEU A 161 8.17 10.16 -14.73
CA LEU A 161 7.39 11.35 -15.06
C LEU A 161 8.21 12.27 -15.97
N ALA A 162 7.71 12.49 -17.19
CA ALA A 162 8.21 13.55 -18.06
C ALA A 162 7.90 14.94 -17.47
N PRO A 163 8.59 16.02 -17.90
CA PRO A 163 8.25 17.37 -17.51
C PRO A 163 6.76 17.67 -17.69
N GLN A 164 6.14 18.29 -16.68
CA GLN A 164 4.70 18.62 -16.60
C GLN A 164 3.74 17.42 -16.54
N ALA A 165 4.23 16.18 -16.61
CA ALA A 165 3.40 15.00 -16.41
C ALA A 165 3.04 14.82 -14.93
N GLU A 166 1.88 14.24 -14.70
CA GLU A 166 1.36 13.91 -13.38
C GLU A 166 0.97 12.44 -13.34
N HIS A 167 1.14 11.83 -12.17
CA HIS A 167 0.61 10.52 -11.86
C HIS A 167 -0.10 10.55 -10.52
N THR A 168 -1.22 9.82 -10.44
CA THR A 168 -2.04 9.74 -9.24
C THR A 168 -2.16 8.29 -8.79
N LEU A 169 -1.87 8.06 -7.51
CA LEU A 169 -2.12 6.81 -6.80
C LEU A 169 -3.33 6.99 -5.90
N ILE A 170 -4.35 6.14 -6.04
CA ILE A 170 -5.59 6.21 -5.28
C ILE A 170 -5.79 4.91 -4.52
N GLN A 171 -6.22 5.03 -3.26
CA GLN A 171 -6.78 3.92 -2.51
C GLN A 171 -8.11 4.34 -1.88
N ARG A 172 -9.15 3.55 -2.11
CA ARG A 172 -10.46 3.72 -1.51
C ARG A 172 -10.77 2.55 -0.60
N VAL A 173 -11.06 2.87 0.66
CA VAL A 173 -11.43 1.91 1.70
C VAL A 173 -12.92 2.03 1.96
N SER A 174 -13.65 0.93 1.74
CA SER A 174 -15.09 0.85 1.97
C SER A 174 -15.37 -0.23 3.01
N PRO A 175 -15.87 0.13 4.22
CA PRO A 175 -16.32 -0.86 5.19
C PRO A 175 -17.52 -1.64 4.62
N LYS A 176 -17.68 -2.89 5.07
CA LYS A 176 -18.79 -3.76 4.68
C LYS A 176 -19.78 -3.96 5.83
#